data_AF-A0A923R370-F1
#
_entry.id   AF-A0A923R370-F1
#
_cell.length_a   1.000
_cell.length_b   1.000
_cell.length_c   1.000
_cell.angle_alpha   90.00
_cell.angle_beta   90.00
_cell.angle_gamma   90.00
#
_symmetry.space_group_name_H-M   'P 1'
#
loop_
_entity.id
_entity.type
_entity.pdbx_description
1 polymer ?
#
loop_
_entity_poly.entity_id
_entity_poly.type
_entity_poly.pdbx_seq_one_letter_code
_entity_poly.pdbx_strand_id
1 'polypeptide(L)'
;MKARLLFATLFVCCFTSLNAQYYLIPDNTFSYILREAYSNCFKDNFSNNVDTNCLKSSGNTILQTSYQGIKNLEGIQYCKNLVKLSIAVNQITTIPALPEKLKIIDLGYNDIIEIKNLPTQLETLILDFSENIKLPEFPSTLKTLSMVNCNLSVVPSLPDGIVNLNLSQNVFTVLPNLPKALKNFKLRVSDVVDLPQLPDSLISLDLAVSMSIKCLPKLPSTLKTLDISYTAIACLPNIPVSLTTKIPLCSSSNNLNHCEIVAGLEENFKSKFHKVFPNPVKDLIVFEEASQFVIYSLMGNVVAKSDDFKTVYDCSKLSKGTYLLSLTSESQNLLTIKFIKD
;
A
#
# COMPACT_ATOMS: atom_id res chain seq x y z
N MET A 1 40.54 -44.19 77.12
CA MET A 1 39.55 -43.82 76.08
C MET A 1 39.76 -42.36 75.70
N LYS A 2 40.31 -42.09 74.51
CA LYS A 2 40.29 -40.75 73.88
C LYS A 2 39.81 -40.98 72.45
N ALA A 3 38.58 -40.54 72.17
CA ALA A 3 37.91 -40.71 70.89
C ALA A 3 38.55 -39.79 69.83
N ARG A 4 38.90 -40.37 68.68
CA ARG A 4 39.38 -39.63 67.50
C ARG A 4 38.17 -39.05 66.77
N LEU A 5 38.14 -37.74 66.60
CA LEU A 5 37.17 -37.01 65.78
C LEU A 5 37.60 -37.17 64.31
N LEU A 6 36.81 -37.90 63.51
CA LEU A 6 36.96 -37.98 62.06
C LEU A 6 36.07 -36.89 61.43
N PHE A 7 36.69 -35.84 60.87
CA PHE A 7 36.00 -34.88 60.02
C PHE A 7 35.73 -35.52 58.66
N ALA A 8 34.47 -35.90 58.40
CA ALA A 8 34.01 -36.24 57.07
C ALA A 8 33.67 -34.94 56.33
N THR A 9 34.54 -34.52 55.42
CA THR A 9 34.26 -33.42 54.49
C THR A 9 33.22 -33.89 53.48
N LEU A 10 31.98 -33.44 53.65
CA LEU A 10 30.87 -33.65 52.75
C LEU A 10 31.15 -32.90 51.44
N PHE A 11 31.59 -33.63 50.40
CA PHE A 11 31.74 -33.09 49.05
C PHE A 11 30.33 -32.92 48.48
N VAL A 12 29.76 -31.72 48.61
CA VAL A 12 28.49 -31.36 47.97
C VAL A 12 28.76 -31.24 46.47
N CYS A 13 28.58 -32.35 45.75
CA CYS A 13 28.43 -32.32 44.30
C CYS A 13 27.16 -31.52 43.98
N CYS A 14 27.32 -30.23 43.71
CA CYS A 14 26.27 -29.40 43.14
C CYS A 14 26.13 -29.77 41.66
N PHE A 15 25.45 -30.88 41.37
CA PHE A 15 24.93 -31.14 40.05
C PHE A 15 23.76 -30.18 39.84
N THR A 16 24.01 -29.02 39.24
CA THR A 16 22.94 -28.31 38.54
C THR A 16 22.62 -29.12 37.28
N SER A 17 21.83 -30.19 37.41
CA SER A 17 21.23 -30.83 36.25
C SER A 17 20.21 -29.85 35.67
N LEU A 18 20.64 -29.04 34.70
CA LEU A 18 19.72 -28.48 33.72
C LEU A 18 19.10 -29.67 33.00
N ASN A 19 17.94 -30.13 33.49
CA ASN A 19 17.21 -31.20 32.82
C ASN A 19 16.84 -30.70 31.42
N ALA A 20 17.48 -31.26 30.39
CA ALA A 20 17.12 -31.03 29.01
C ALA A 20 15.66 -31.43 28.83
N GLN A 21 14.79 -30.46 28.53
CA GLN A 21 13.40 -30.71 28.21
C GLN A 21 13.33 -31.00 26.71
N TYR A 22 13.43 -32.29 26.36
CA TYR A 22 13.29 -32.72 24.97
C TYR A 22 11.83 -32.66 24.54
N TYR A 23 11.61 -32.14 23.33
CA TYR A 23 10.32 -32.10 22.67
C TYR A 23 10.42 -32.76 21.29
N LEU A 24 9.45 -33.61 20.95
CA LEU A 24 9.40 -34.28 19.66
C LEU A 24 8.72 -33.38 18.62
N ILE A 25 9.47 -32.92 17.62
CA ILE A 25 8.94 -32.14 16.50
C ILE A 25 8.14 -33.08 15.58
N PRO A 26 6.83 -32.85 15.40
CA PRO A 26 5.97 -33.81 14.69
C PRO A 26 6.21 -33.84 13.17
N ASP A 27 6.62 -32.71 12.58
CA ASP A 27 6.90 -32.60 11.16
C ASP A 27 8.39 -32.86 10.88
N ASN A 28 8.69 -33.93 10.13
CA ASN A 28 10.06 -34.33 9.81
C ASN A 28 10.82 -33.24 9.04
N THR A 29 10.14 -32.55 8.12
CA THR A 29 10.76 -31.51 7.31
C THR A 29 11.05 -30.28 8.17
N PHE A 30 10.10 -29.86 9.00
CA PHE A 30 10.33 -28.76 9.93
C PHE A 30 11.41 -29.08 10.97
N SER A 31 11.43 -30.31 11.47
CA SER A 31 12.50 -30.83 12.34
C SER A 31 13.87 -30.72 11.66
N TYR A 32 13.97 -31.12 10.40
CA TYR A 32 15.21 -30.96 9.61
C TYR A 32 15.62 -29.48 9.50
N ILE A 33 14.69 -28.59 9.16
CA ILE A 33 14.96 -27.15 9.07
C ILE A 33 15.43 -26.56 10.41
N LEU A 34 14.79 -26.95 11.52
CA LEU A 34 15.24 -26.57 12.85
C LEU A 34 16.63 -27.14 13.15
N ARG A 35 16.95 -28.36 12.73
CA ARG A 35 18.27 -28.95 12.94
C ARG A 35 19.36 -28.19 12.17
N GLU A 36 19.09 -27.80 10.93
CA GLU A 36 20.03 -26.99 10.14
C GLU A 36 20.30 -25.64 10.79
N ALA A 37 19.26 -25.00 11.35
CA ALA A 37 19.40 -23.74 12.06
C ALA A 37 20.03 -23.90 13.45
N TYR A 38 19.70 -24.97 14.18
CA TYR A 38 19.98 -25.18 15.60
C TYR A 38 20.68 -26.52 15.86
N SER A 39 21.75 -26.81 15.11
CA SER A 39 22.35 -28.15 15.07
C SER A 39 22.80 -28.70 16.42
N ASN A 40 23.26 -27.84 17.33
CA ASN A 40 23.67 -28.20 18.69
C ASN A 40 22.49 -28.47 19.66
N CYS A 41 21.26 -28.21 19.24
CA CYS A 41 20.06 -28.39 20.07
C CYS A 41 19.38 -29.74 19.84
N PHE A 42 19.82 -30.55 18.88
CA PHE A 42 19.26 -31.88 18.63
C PHE A 42 20.15 -32.95 19.27
N LYS A 43 19.51 -33.99 19.83
CA LYS A 43 20.21 -35.08 20.51
C LYS A 43 21.17 -35.83 19.58
N ASP A 44 20.77 -35.96 18.32
CA ASP A 44 21.53 -36.60 17.25
C ASP A 44 21.02 -36.11 15.87
N ASN A 45 21.73 -36.49 14.81
CA ASN A 45 21.47 -36.02 13.44
C ASN A 45 20.20 -36.61 12.79
N PHE A 46 19.54 -37.57 13.42
CA PHE A 46 18.40 -38.29 12.84
C PHE A 46 17.12 -38.13 13.67
N SER A 47 17.23 -37.70 14.92
CA SER A 47 16.10 -37.56 15.84
C SER A 47 15.31 -36.29 15.57
N ASN A 48 14.01 -36.34 15.77
CA ASN A 48 13.18 -35.13 15.86
C ASN A 48 13.06 -34.59 17.28
N ASN A 49 13.79 -35.16 18.25
CA ASN A 49 13.81 -34.67 19.62
C ASN A 49 14.78 -33.50 19.74
N VAL A 50 14.24 -32.33 20.04
CA VAL A 50 15.00 -31.09 20.24
C VAL A 50 15.04 -30.72 21.72
N ASP A 51 16.21 -30.30 22.21
CA ASP A 51 16.34 -29.66 23.51
C ASP A 51 15.75 -28.25 23.45
N THR A 52 14.58 -28.08 24.06
CA THR A 52 13.86 -26.81 24.08
C THR A 52 14.60 -25.73 24.88
N ASN A 53 15.44 -26.08 25.84
CA ASN A 53 16.24 -25.09 26.58
C ASN A 53 17.39 -24.56 25.72
N CYS A 54 17.97 -25.42 24.87
CA CYS A 54 18.92 -24.99 23.85
C CYS A 54 18.27 -24.05 22.83
N LEU A 55 17.08 -24.36 22.31
CA LEU A 55 16.35 -23.46 21.40
C LEU A 55 16.04 -22.10 22.03
N LYS A 56 15.63 -22.08 23.30
CA LYS A 56 15.35 -20.84 24.05
C LYS A 56 16.58 -19.94 24.20
N SER A 57 17.75 -20.54 24.38
CA SER A 57 19.02 -19.84 24.62
C SER A 57 19.84 -19.58 23.36
N SER A 58 19.47 -20.20 22.23
CA SER A 58 20.14 -19.99 20.95
C SER A 58 20.10 -18.53 20.50
N GLY A 59 21.20 -18.07 19.90
CA GLY A 59 21.34 -16.72 19.34
C GLY A 59 20.72 -16.54 17.95
N ASN A 60 20.15 -17.58 17.34
CA ASN A 60 19.54 -17.44 16.01
C ASN A 60 18.30 -16.55 16.04
N THR A 61 18.28 -15.58 15.14
CA THR A 61 17.22 -14.56 15.04
C THR A 61 16.38 -14.68 13.77
N ILE A 62 16.78 -15.55 12.83
CA ILE A 62 16.13 -15.70 11.53
C ILE A 62 15.89 -17.18 11.24
N LEU A 63 14.68 -17.51 10.82
CA LEU A 63 14.32 -18.81 10.28
C LEU A 63 13.56 -18.56 8.98
N GLN A 64 14.16 -18.97 7.86
CA GLN A 64 13.60 -18.71 6.53
C GLN A 64 13.74 -19.94 5.65
N THR A 65 12.64 -20.38 5.06
CA THR A 65 12.59 -21.49 4.10
C THR A 65 11.28 -21.44 3.33
N SER A 66 11.26 -21.94 2.10
CA SER A 66 10.04 -22.01 1.29
C SER A 66 10.03 -23.28 0.45
N TYR A 67 8.85 -23.70 0.00
CA TYR A 67 8.68 -24.86 -0.88
C TYR A 67 9.17 -26.18 -0.27
N GLN A 68 8.96 -26.37 1.03
CA GLN A 68 9.43 -27.57 1.75
C GLN A 68 8.31 -28.57 2.03
N GLY A 69 7.05 -28.19 1.81
CA GLY A 69 5.90 -29.03 2.15
C GLY A 69 5.71 -29.20 3.66
N ILE A 70 6.15 -28.22 4.45
CA ILE A 70 5.94 -28.19 5.91
C ILE A 70 4.44 -28.12 6.19
N LYS A 71 3.94 -28.97 7.08
CA LYS A 71 2.53 -29.04 7.47
C LYS A 71 2.28 -28.55 8.89
N ASN A 72 3.28 -28.67 9.77
CA ASN A 72 3.16 -28.36 11.19
C ASN A 72 4.38 -27.61 11.71
N LEU A 73 4.14 -26.45 12.34
CA LEU A 73 5.18 -25.58 12.92
C LEU A 73 5.42 -25.81 14.42
N GLU A 74 4.81 -26.82 15.04
CA GLU A 74 5.06 -27.18 16.45
C GLU A 74 6.56 -27.34 16.71
N GLY A 75 7.04 -26.66 17.76
CA GLY A 75 8.45 -26.46 18.06
C GLY A 75 8.91 -25.02 17.91
N ILE A 76 8.28 -24.24 17.03
CA ILE A 76 8.65 -22.83 16.82
C ILE A 76 8.48 -21.98 18.09
N GLN A 77 7.53 -22.34 18.96
CA GLN A 77 7.27 -21.65 20.23
C GLN A 77 8.49 -21.62 21.17
N TYR A 78 9.47 -22.50 20.96
CA TYR A 78 10.70 -22.58 21.76
C TYR A 78 11.84 -21.71 21.21
N CYS A 79 11.74 -21.20 19.97
CA CYS A 79 12.74 -20.34 19.35
C CYS A 79 12.62 -18.88 19.86
N LYS A 80 12.87 -18.64 21.15
CA LYS A 80 12.52 -17.39 21.85
C LYS A 80 13.26 -16.14 21.37
N ASN A 81 14.39 -16.29 20.67
CA ASN A 81 15.16 -15.18 20.12
C ASN A 81 14.86 -14.86 18.65
N LEU A 82 13.88 -15.55 18.06
CA LEU A 82 13.51 -15.35 16.66
C LEU A 82 12.90 -13.95 16.45
N VAL A 83 13.44 -13.23 15.48
CA VAL A 83 13.04 -11.88 15.05
C VAL A 83 12.36 -11.92 13.68
N LYS A 84 12.80 -12.83 12.79
CA LYS A 84 12.20 -13.05 11.46
C LYS A 84 11.83 -14.51 11.27
N LEU A 85 10.57 -14.74 10.92
CA LEU A 85 10.03 -16.03 10.49
C LEU A 85 9.50 -15.86 9.05
N SER A 86 10.04 -16.63 8.11
CA SER A 86 9.65 -16.58 6.70
C SER A 86 9.48 -18.01 6.19
N ILE A 87 8.28 -18.57 6.28
CA ILE A 87 7.96 -19.96 5.90
C ILE A 87 6.87 -20.01 4.83
N ALA A 88 7.01 -19.14 3.82
CA ALA A 88 6.05 -19.04 2.74
C ALA A 88 6.06 -20.28 1.82
N VAL A 89 4.94 -20.53 1.14
CA VAL A 89 4.76 -21.61 0.16
C VAL A 89 4.98 -23.00 0.77
N ASN A 90 4.13 -23.35 1.73
CA ASN A 90 4.09 -24.66 2.38
C ASN A 90 2.63 -25.12 2.53
N GLN A 91 2.35 -26.07 3.43
CA GLN A 91 1.03 -26.68 3.65
C GLN A 91 0.63 -26.51 5.13
N ILE A 92 1.04 -25.41 5.75
CA ILE A 92 0.83 -25.16 7.17
C ILE A 92 -0.65 -24.85 7.39
N THR A 93 -1.30 -25.63 8.25
CA THR A 93 -2.74 -25.47 8.55
C THR A 93 -2.99 -24.83 9.90
N THR A 94 -2.11 -25.06 10.88
CA THR A 94 -2.23 -24.59 12.26
C THR A 94 -0.99 -23.81 12.67
N ILE A 95 -1.23 -22.73 13.41
CA ILE A 95 -0.17 -21.88 13.97
C ILE A 95 -0.10 -22.09 15.48
N PRO A 96 1.01 -22.66 16.00
CA PRO A 96 1.25 -22.70 17.45
C PRO A 96 1.59 -21.31 17.99
N ALA A 97 1.84 -21.20 19.29
CA ALA A 97 2.27 -19.93 19.89
C ALA A 97 3.56 -19.41 19.22
N LEU A 98 3.51 -18.20 18.68
CA LEU A 98 4.65 -17.58 18.00
C LEU A 98 5.61 -16.93 19.02
N PRO A 99 6.94 -16.94 18.77
CA PRO A 99 7.89 -16.21 19.61
C PRO A 99 7.61 -14.70 19.72
N GLU A 100 7.56 -14.17 20.94
CA GLU A 100 7.21 -12.77 21.24
C GLU A 100 8.16 -11.72 20.64
N LYS A 101 9.41 -12.09 20.32
CA LYS A 101 10.41 -11.18 19.73
C LYS A 101 10.29 -11.03 18.21
N LEU A 102 9.36 -11.75 17.58
CA LEU A 102 9.15 -11.67 16.15
C LEU A 102 8.70 -10.26 15.75
N LYS A 103 9.43 -9.71 14.79
CA LYS A 103 9.14 -8.44 14.12
C LYS A 103 8.64 -8.63 12.69
N ILE A 104 9.03 -9.73 12.05
CA ILE A 104 8.67 -10.03 10.66
C ILE A 104 8.15 -11.46 10.60
N ILE A 105 6.91 -11.59 10.12
CA ILE A 105 6.27 -12.86 9.81
C ILE A 105 5.86 -12.84 8.34
N ASP A 106 6.36 -13.81 7.58
CA ASP A 106 5.86 -14.16 6.26
C ASP A 106 5.46 -15.64 6.25
N LEU A 107 4.16 -15.87 6.14
CA LEU A 107 3.55 -17.19 6.04
C LEU A 107 2.65 -17.29 4.80
N GLY A 108 2.89 -16.46 3.78
CA GLY A 108 2.07 -16.47 2.57
C GLY A 108 2.09 -17.84 1.87
N TYR A 109 1.05 -18.13 1.09
CA TYR A 109 0.87 -19.41 0.39
C TYR A 109 0.92 -20.61 1.35
N ASN A 110 0.11 -20.56 2.40
CA ASN A 110 -0.14 -21.68 3.30
C ASN A 110 -1.64 -21.81 3.54
N ASP A 111 -2.07 -23.01 3.96
CA ASP A 111 -3.47 -23.36 4.24
C ASP A 111 -3.93 -22.95 5.65
N ILE A 112 -3.45 -21.80 6.15
CA ILE A 112 -3.69 -21.35 7.54
C ILE A 112 -5.13 -20.85 7.69
N ILE A 113 -5.87 -21.45 8.63
CA ILE A 113 -7.28 -21.13 8.86
C ILE A 113 -7.46 -20.09 9.98
N GLU A 114 -6.53 -20.04 10.94
CA GLU A 114 -6.63 -19.15 12.11
C GLU A 114 -5.25 -18.80 12.66
N ILE A 115 -5.09 -17.54 13.07
CA ILE A 115 -4.02 -17.09 13.97
C ILE A 115 -4.66 -16.59 15.26
N LYS A 116 -4.33 -17.22 16.39
CA LYS A 116 -4.95 -16.86 17.68
C LYS A 116 -4.37 -15.61 18.32
N ASN A 117 -3.06 -15.42 18.19
CA ASN A 117 -2.33 -14.29 18.76
C ASN A 117 -1.18 -13.89 17.84
N LEU A 118 -0.93 -12.59 17.75
CA LEU A 118 0.25 -12.04 17.07
C LEU A 118 1.24 -11.50 18.12
N PRO A 119 2.56 -11.63 17.88
CA PRO A 119 3.59 -11.03 18.74
C PRO A 119 3.39 -9.53 18.89
N THR A 120 3.51 -9.01 20.11
CA THR A 120 3.22 -7.59 20.41
C THR A 120 4.17 -6.58 19.77
N GLN A 121 5.35 -7.04 19.33
CA GLN A 121 6.38 -6.23 18.66
C GLN A 121 6.39 -6.41 17.13
N LEU A 122 5.37 -7.05 16.56
CA LEU A 122 5.33 -7.35 15.14
C LEU A 122 5.26 -6.06 14.30
N GLU A 123 6.14 -5.95 13.32
CA GLU A 123 6.25 -4.79 12.42
C GLU A 123 5.80 -5.14 10.99
N THR A 124 5.96 -6.40 10.55
CA THR A 124 5.55 -6.88 9.23
C THR A 124 4.81 -8.21 9.32
N LEU A 125 3.64 -8.26 8.68
CA LEU A 125 2.83 -9.47 8.55
C LEU A 125 2.43 -9.69 7.08
N ILE A 126 2.80 -10.84 6.52
CA ILE A 126 2.43 -11.28 5.19
C ILE A 126 1.70 -12.63 5.32
N LEU A 127 0.46 -12.65 4.87
CA LEU A 127 -0.46 -13.80 4.91
C LEU A 127 -1.16 -14.02 3.56
N ASP A 128 -0.53 -13.55 2.48
CA ASP A 128 -1.07 -13.67 1.12
C ASP A 128 -1.45 -15.13 0.83
N PHE A 129 -2.55 -15.37 0.13
CA PHE A 129 -3.04 -16.70 -0.25
C PHE A 129 -3.31 -17.62 0.95
N SER A 130 -3.77 -17.07 2.08
CA SER A 130 -4.37 -17.84 3.19
C SER A 130 -5.89 -17.61 3.22
N GLU A 131 -6.62 -18.49 2.52
CA GLU A 131 -8.07 -18.35 2.30
C GLU A 131 -8.89 -18.44 3.60
N ASN A 132 -9.84 -17.52 3.77
CA ASN A 132 -10.80 -17.47 4.90
C ASN A 132 -10.13 -17.43 6.28
N ILE A 133 -8.91 -16.90 6.36
CA ILE A 133 -8.15 -16.84 7.61
C ILE A 133 -8.85 -15.99 8.67
N LYS A 134 -8.97 -16.54 9.88
CA LYS A 134 -9.42 -15.80 11.08
C LYS A 134 -8.23 -15.11 11.74
N LEU A 135 -8.38 -13.81 11.99
CA LEU A 135 -7.31 -12.95 12.49
C LEU A 135 -7.61 -12.44 13.91
N PRO A 136 -6.59 -12.28 14.75
CA PRO A 136 -6.71 -11.57 16.02
C PRO A 136 -6.59 -10.06 15.76
N GLU A 137 -6.67 -9.24 16.81
CA GLU A 137 -6.31 -7.83 16.70
C GLU A 137 -4.85 -7.64 16.27
N PHE A 138 -4.61 -6.63 15.43
CA PHE A 138 -3.27 -6.30 14.97
C PHE A 138 -2.52 -5.50 16.05
N PRO A 139 -1.23 -5.79 16.29
CA PRO A 139 -0.42 -5.03 17.25
C PRO A 139 -0.19 -3.60 16.75
N SER A 140 -0.14 -2.63 17.67
CA SER A 140 0.03 -1.20 17.34
C SER A 140 1.38 -0.87 16.68
N THR A 141 2.35 -1.77 16.78
CA THR A 141 3.67 -1.66 16.14
C THR A 141 3.64 -1.98 14.64
N LEU A 142 2.56 -2.59 14.13
CA LEU A 142 2.49 -3.07 12.75
C LEU A 142 2.67 -1.93 11.74
N LYS A 143 3.61 -2.11 10.81
CA LYS A 143 3.97 -1.14 9.76
C LYS A 143 3.62 -1.63 8.37
N THR A 144 3.69 -2.93 8.13
CA THR A 144 3.41 -3.54 6.84
C THR A 144 2.43 -4.70 7.01
N LEU A 145 1.32 -4.65 6.27
CA LEU A 145 0.33 -5.72 6.20
C LEU A 145 0.07 -6.08 4.73
N SER A 146 0.24 -7.35 4.39
CA SER A 146 -0.16 -7.91 3.09
C SER A 146 -1.06 -9.12 3.33
N MET A 147 -2.24 -9.07 2.73
CA MET A 147 -3.26 -10.11 2.76
C MET A 147 -3.91 -10.23 1.38
N VAL A 148 -3.11 -10.55 0.37
CA VAL A 148 -3.59 -10.72 -1.01
C VAL A 148 -4.32 -12.04 -1.15
N ASN A 149 -5.48 -12.05 -1.80
CA ASN A 149 -6.21 -13.29 -2.13
C ASN A 149 -6.48 -14.19 -0.91
N CYS A 150 -6.99 -13.60 0.16
CA CYS A 150 -7.36 -14.30 1.40
C CYS A 150 -8.87 -14.55 1.50
N ASN A 151 -9.65 -14.21 0.47
CA ASN A 151 -11.12 -14.27 0.48
C ASN A 151 -11.76 -13.51 1.66
N LEU A 152 -11.20 -12.35 2.03
CA LEU A 152 -11.67 -11.56 3.17
C LEU A 152 -12.80 -10.61 2.76
N SER A 153 -13.86 -10.55 3.57
CA SER A 153 -14.92 -9.54 3.48
C SER A 153 -14.82 -8.48 4.59
N VAL A 154 -14.06 -8.78 5.66
CA VAL A 154 -13.79 -7.90 6.80
C VAL A 154 -12.40 -8.17 7.34
N VAL A 155 -11.77 -7.15 7.92
CA VAL A 155 -10.51 -7.28 8.67
C VAL A 155 -10.64 -6.58 10.03
N PRO A 156 -9.86 -6.99 11.03
CA PRO A 156 -9.72 -6.23 12.28
C PRO A 156 -9.34 -4.78 12.01
N SER A 157 -9.64 -3.90 12.97
CA SER A 157 -9.26 -2.49 12.91
C SER A 157 -7.77 -2.33 12.62
N LEU A 158 -7.46 -1.55 11.58
CA LEU A 158 -6.09 -1.32 11.13
C LEU A 158 -5.40 -0.31 12.07
N PRO A 159 -4.24 -0.64 12.65
CA PRO A 159 -3.48 0.31 13.47
C PRO A 159 -3.05 1.56 12.69
N ASP A 160 -3.18 2.74 13.30
CA ASP A 160 -2.82 4.04 12.70
C ASP A 160 -1.37 4.13 12.19
N GLY A 161 -0.49 3.26 12.72
CA GLY A 161 0.94 3.20 12.39
C GLY A 161 1.30 2.44 11.12
N ILE A 162 0.35 1.79 10.44
CA ILE A 162 0.59 1.07 9.18
C ILE A 162 1.03 2.06 8.09
N VAL A 163 2.09 1.69 7.38
CA VAL A 163 2.71 2.46 6.28
C VAL A 163 2.43 1.81 4.93
N ASN A 164 2.43 0.48 4.87
CA ASN A 164 2.19 -0.30 3.66
C ASN A 164 1.02 -1.26 3.88
N LEU A 165 -0.01 -1.14 3.04
CA LEU A 165 -1.20 -1.97 3.09
C LEU A 165 -1.50 -2.56 1.72
N ASN A 166 -1.61 -3.88 1.65
CA ASN A 166 -2.06 -4.58 0.45
C ASN A 166 -3.22 -5.52 0.79
N LEU A 167 -4.40 -5.19 0.30
CA LEU A 167 -5.65 -5.94 0.48
C LEU A 167 -6.21 -6.41 -0.87
N SER A 168 -5.37 -6.47 -1.90
CA SER A 168 -5.78 -6.85 -3.26
C SER A 168 -6.40 -8.24 -3.33
N GLN A 169 -7.29 -8.47 -4.32
CA GLN A 169 -7.93 -9.77 -4.57
C GLN A 169 -8.74 -10.30 -3.38
N ASN A 170 -9.44 -9.43 -2.66
CA ASN A 170 -10.38 -9.83 -1.61
C ASN A 170 -11.80 -9.40 -1.96
N VAL A 171 -12.77 -9.90 -1.20
CA VAL A 171 -14.21 -9.75 -1.46
C VAL A 171 -14.83 -8.66 -0.58
N PHE A 172 -14.08 -7.59 -0.31
CA PHE A 172 -14.59 -6.45 0.45
C PHE A 172 -15.72 -5.74 -0.31
N THR A 173 -16.85 -5.54 0.37
CA THR A 173 -17.92 -4.64 -0.10
C THR A 173 -17.76 -3.24 0.48
N VAL A 174 -17.21 -3.14 1.69
CA VAL A 174 -16.88 -1.92 2.41
C VAL A 174 -15.49 -2.06 2.99
N LEU A 175 -14.64 -1.04 2.81
CA LEU A 175 -13.30 -1.03 3.38
C LEU A 175 -13.31 -0.53 4.83
N PRO A 176 -12.37 -1.00 5.67
CA PRO A 176 -12.10 -0.37 6.96
C PRO A 176 -11.55 1.05 6.76
N ASN A 177 -11.58 1.85 7.83
CA ASN A 177 -10.88 3.14 7.86
C ASN A 177 -9.39 2.94 7.56
N LEU A 178 -8.85 3.79 6.69
CA LEU A 178 -7.44 3.72 6.32
C LEU A 178 -6.55 4.33 7.43
N PRO A 179 -5.40 3.69 7.74
CA PRO A 179 -4.45 4.21 8.73
C PRO A 179 -3.93 5.60 8.40
N LYS A 180 -3.79 6.47 9.42
CA LYS A 180 -3.31 7.85 9.23
C LYS A 180 -1.90 7.96 8.66
N ALA A 181 -1.02 6.99 8.97
CA ALA A 181 0.37 6.96 8.49
C ALA A 181 0.54 6.25 7.14
N LEU A 182 -0.55 5.82 6.49
CA LEU A 182 -0.50 4.98 5.29
C LEU A 182 0.12 5.73 4.11
N LYS A 183 1.23 5.19 3.59
CA LYS A 183 1.94 5.76 2.42
C LYS A 183 1.66 4.99 1.14
N ASN A 184 1.51 3.67 1.23
CA ASN A 184 1.32 2.82 0.06
C ASN A 184 0.09 1.95 0.28
N PHE A 185 -0.92 2.12 -0.57
CA PHE A 185 -2.14 1.34 -0.54
C PHE A 185 -2.37 0.61 -1.87
N LYS A 186 -2.53 -0.70 -1.79
CA LYS A 186 -2.88 -1.56 -2.92
C LYS A 186 -4.21 -2.26 -2.66
N LEU A 187 -5.12 -2.11 -3.61
CA LEU A 187 -6.45 -2.71 -3.63
C LEU A 187 -6.81 -3.07 -5.08
N ARG A 188 -5.94 -3.87 -5.71
CA ARG A 188 -6.18 -4.40 -7.07
C ARG A 188 -7.24 -5.48 -7.05
N VAL A 189 -7.98 -5.62 -8.15
CA VAL A 189 -8.99 -6.67 -8.33
C VAL A 189 -9.94 -6.69 -7.14
N SER A 190 -10.67 -5.59 -6.95
CA SER A 190 -11.60 -5.42 -5.84
C SER A 190 -12.99 -5.05 -6.34
N ASP A 191 -13.99 -5.59 -5.65
CA ASP A 191 -15.40 -5.32 -5.88
C ASP A 191 -15.94 -4.13 -5.05
N VAL A 192 -15.05 -3.43 -4.34
CA VAL A 192 -15.39 -2.20 -3.61
C VAL A 192 -15.92 -1.16 -4.59
N VAL A 193 -17.04 -0.54 -4.22
CA VAL A 193 -17.67 0.52 -5.01
C VAL A 193 -17.10 1.89 -4.63
N ASP A 194 -17.01 2.15 -3.32
CA ASP A 194 -16.58 3.43 -2.76
C ASP A 194 -15.36 3.28 -1.87
N LEU A 195 -14.39 4.18 -2.05
CA LEU A 195 -13.23 4.27 -1.17
C LEU A 195 -13.54 5.19 0.02
N PRO A 196 -13.05 4.86 1.23
CA PRO A 196 -13.04 5.79 2.34
C PRO A 196 -12.13 6.98 2.04
N GLN A 197 -12.20 8.02 2.88
CA GLN A 197 -11.29 9.17 2.77
C GLN A 197 -9.82 8.69 2.76
N LEU A 198 -9.05 9.15 1.78
CA LEU A 198 -7.64 8.85 1.66
C LEU A 198 -6.84 9.66 2.69
N PRO A 199 -5.86 9.07 3.39
CA PRO A 199 -5.05 9.78 4.36
C PRO A 199 -4.09 10.76 3.68
N ASP A 200 -3.84 11.92 4.32
CA ASP A 200 -2.96 12.97 3.79
C ASP A 200 -1.49 12.54 3.60
N SER A 201 -1.11 11.40 4.19
CA SER A 201 0.22 10.81 4.06
C SER A 201 0.40 9.90 2.84
N LEU A 202 -0.67 9.62 2.09
CA LEU A 202 -0.66 8.64 1.00
C LEU A 202 0.17 9.10 -0.21
N ILE A 203 1.17 8.30 -0.55
CA ILE A 203 2.13 8.57 -1.64
C ILE A 203 1.78 7.75 -2.89
N SER A 204 1.34 6.51 -2.70
CA SER A 204 1.03 5.58 -3.79
C SER A 204 -0.33 4.92 -3.56
N LEU A 205 -1.19 5.00 -4.57
CA LEU A 205 -2.49 4.32 -4.62
C LEU A 205 -2.57 3.45 -5.87
N ASP A 206 -2.87 2.17 -5.68
CA ASP A 206 -2.95 1.19 -6.75
C ASP A 206 -4.29 0.45 -6.66
N LEU A 207 -5.16 0.73 -7.63
CA LEU A 207 -6.51 0.20 -7.79
C LEU A 207 -6.67 -0.55 -9.11
N ALA A 208 -5.57 -0.99 -9.72
CA ALA A 208 -5.62 -1.59 -11.05
C ALA A 208 -6.59 -2.78 -11.07
N VAL A 209 -7.35 -2.90 -12.16
CA VAL A 209 -8.31 -3.99 -12.40
C VAL A 209 -9.49 -4.00 -11.40
N SER A 210 -9.74 -2.90 -10.69
CA SER A 210 -10.91 -2.74 -9.80
C SER A 210 -12.05 -2.02 -10.55
N MET A 211 -12.81 -2.78 -11.34
CA MET A 211 -13.83 -2.23 -12.26
C MET A 211 -15.06 -1.64 -11.55
N SER A 212 -15.31 -2.04 -10.29
CA SER A 212 -16.43 -1.55 -9.49
C SER A 212 -16.23 -0.12 -8.99
N ILE A 213 -14.97 0.34 -8.90
CA ILE A 213 -14.64 1.71 -8.49
C ILE A 213 -14.86 2.63 -9.69
N LYS A 214 -15.80 3.56 -9.52
CA LYS A 214 -16.21 4.53 -10.54
C LYS A 214 -15.79 5.96 -10.24
N CYS A 215 -15.63 6.26 -8.95
CA CYS A 215 -15.30 7.57 -8.43
C CYS A 215 -14.18 7.46 -7.41
N LEU A 216 -13.35 8.50 -7.32
CA LEU A 216 -12.35 8.63 -6.27
C LEU A 216 -12.77 9.73 -5.30
N PRO A 217 -12.50 9.58 -3.99
CA PRO A 217 -12.52 10.69 -3.06
C PRO A 217 -11.35 11.65 -3.36
N LYS A 218 -11.34 12.81 -2.69
CA LYS A 218 -10.26 13.79 -2.80
C LYS A 218 -8.88 13.12 -2.66
N LEU A 219 -8.03 13.34 -3.66
CA LEU A 219 -6.66 12.86 -3.67
C LEU A 219 -5.78 13.74 -2.78
N PRO A 220 -4.93 13.15 -1.91
CA PRO A 220 -4.06 13.92 -1.04
C PRO A 220 -2.93 14.59 -1.80
N SER A 221 -2.47 15.75 -1.31
CA SER A 221 -1.42 16.55 -1.98
C SER A 221 -0.05 15.85 -2.08
N THR A 222 0.16 14.80 -1.29
CA THR A 222 1.38 13.98 -1.23
C THR A 222 1.41 12.84 -2.26
N LEU A 223 0.28 12.58 -2.95
CA LEU A 223 0.14 11.47 -3.89
C LEU A 223 1.04 11.68 -5.12
N LYS A 224 1.90 10.70 -5.39
CA LYS A 224 2.85 10.72 -6.52
C LYS A 224 2.51 9.68 -7.57
N THR A 225 1.98 8.54 -7.13
CA THR A 225 1.67 7.41 -8.01
C THR A 225 0.21 7.04 -7.85
N LEU A 226 -0.51 7.01 -8.97
CA LEU A 226 -1.89 6.55 -9.05
C LEU A 226 -2.00 5.55 -10.20
N ASP A 227 -2.24 4.28 -9.89
CA ASP A 227 -2.57 3.27 -10.88
C ASP A 227 -4.06 2.95 -10.81
N ILE A 228 -4.80 3.39 -11.83
CA ILE A 228 -6.23 3.11 -12.02
C ILE A 228 -6.48 2.45 -13.38
N SER A 229 -5.48 1.75 -13.89
CA SER A 229 -5.58 0.97 -15.13
C SER A 229 -6.69 -0.07 -15.00
N TYR A 230 -7.51 -0.22 -16.04
CA TYR A 230 -8.63 -1.18 -16.05
C TYR A 230 -9.67 -0.92 -14.93
N THR A 231 -9.92 0.34 -14.61
CA THR A 231 -11.05 0.78 -13.75
C THR A 231 -12.12 1.49 -14.59
N ALA A 232 -13.26 1.81 -13.98
CA ALA A 232 -14.33 2.58 -14.62
C ALA A 232 -14.21 4.11 -14.36
N ILE A 233 -13.05 4.57 -13.87
CA ILE A 233 -12.81 5.98 -13.53
C ILE A 233 -12.58 6.79 -14.81
N ALA A 234 -13.51 7.71 -15.10
CA ALA A 234 -13.45 8.56 -16.29
C ALA A 234 -12.77 9.92 -16.03
N CYS A 235 -12.80 10.40 -14.78
CA CYS A 235 -12.29 11.71 -14.39
C CYS A 235 -11.80 11.70 -12.93
N LEU A 236 -10.98 12.68 -12.56
CA LEU A 236 -10.44 12.83 -11.20
C LEU A 236 -11.12 13.97 -10.44
N PRO A 237 -11.32 13.85 -9.11
CA PRO A 237 -11.90 14.91 -8.28
C PRO A 237 -10.96 16.11 -8.12
N ASN A 238 -9.64 15.87 -8.11
CA ASN A 238 -8.57 16.86 -8.10
C ASN A 238 -7.27 16.21 -8.61
N ILE A 239 -6.31 17.02 -9.05
CA ILE A 239 -4.98 16.55 -9.46
C ILE A 239 -3.93 17.18 -8.53
N PRO A 240 -3.30 16.40 -7.63
CA PRO A 240 -2.18 16.85 -6.83
C PRO A 240 -1.01 17.32 -7.71
N VAL A 241 -0.30 18.37 -7.30
CA VAL A 241 0.85 18.93 -8.07
C VAL A 241 1.95 17.89 -8.33
N SER A 242 2.09 16.91 -7.44
CA SER A 242 3.07 15.82 -7.56
C SER A 242 2.62 14.67 -8.46
N LEU A 243 1.37 14.66 -8.92
CA LEU A 243 0.80 13.58 -9.72
C LEU A 243 0.87 13.93 -11.21
N THR A 244 1.51 13.06 -12.00
CA THR A 244 1.47 13.13 -13.47
C THR A 244 0.41 12.15 -13.98
N THR A 245 -0.61 12.65 -14.66
CA THR A 245 -1.72 11.83 -15.17
C THR A 245 -2.25 12.37 -16.50
N LYS A 246 -2.83 11.48 -17.32
CA LYS A 246 -3.57 11.83 -18.55
C LYS A 246 -5.08 11.90 -18.33
N ILE A 247 -5.55 11.61 -17.12
CA ILE A 247 -6.98 11.54 -16.81
C ILE A 247 -7.46 12.96 -16.44
N PRO A 248 -8.52 13.47 -17.09
CA PRO A 248 -8.99 14.83 -16.89
C PRO A 248 -9.68 15.01 -15.53
N LEU A 249 -9.83 16.25 -15.08
CA LEU A 249 -10.68 16.58 -13.94
C LEU A 249 -12.16 16.35 -14.25
N CYS A 250 -12.93 16.03 -13.21
CA CYS A 250 -14.38 15.92 -13.32
C CYS A 250 -15.02 17.29 -13.58
N SER A 251 -15.90 17.33 -14.58
CA SER A 251 -16.66 18.48 -15.05
C SER A 251 -18.09 18.06 -15.40
N SER A 252 -18.98 19.02 -15.63
CA SER A 252 -20.36 18.72 -16.02
C SER A 252 -20.48 17.91 -17.32
N SER A 253 -19.45 17.92 -18.19
CA SER A 253 -19.48 17.22 -19.48
C SER A 253 -18.83 15.83 -19.49
N ASN A 254 -17.92 15.53 -18.57
CA ASN A 254 -17.18 14.25 -18.54
C ASN A 254 -17.42 13.41 -17.27
N ASN A 255 -18.20 13.93 -16.31
CA ASN A 255 -18.51 13.25 -15.06
C ASN A 255 -19.70 12.26 -15.22
N LEU A 256 -19.50 11.24 -16.05
CA LEU A 256 -20.52 10.23 -16.39
C LEU A 256 -21.00 9.42 -15.18
N ASN A 257 -20.17 9.30 -14.14
CA ASN A 257 -20.48 8.54 -12.93
C ASN A 257 -21.03 9.41 -11.80
N HIS A 258 -21.29 10.71 -12.04
CA HIS A 258 -21.78 11.66 -11.03
C HIS A 258 -20.90 11.74 -9.77
N CYS A 259 -19.58 11.63 -9.95
CA CYS A 259 -18.60 11.75 -8.88
C CYS A 259 -18.61 13.15 -8.25
N GLU A 260 -18.20 13.25 -6.99
CA GLU A 260 -18.07 14.54 -6.32
C GLU A 260 -17.05 15.44 -7.04
N ILE A 261 -17.47 16.67 -7.35
CA ILE A 261 -16.60 17.70 -7.94
C ILE A 261 -16.07 18.56 -6.79
N VAL A 262 -14.78 18.48 -6.52
CA VAL A 262 -14.14 19.29 -5.47
C VAL A 262 -13.94 20.72 -6.01
N ALA A 263 -14.88 21.60 -5.70
CA ALA A 263 -14.83 23.02 -6.09
C ALA A 263 -13.62 23.74 -5.46
N GLY A 264 -13.02 24.69 -6.19
CA GLY A 264 -11.91 25.53 -5.70
C GLY A 264 -10.50 24.96 -5.89
N LEU A 265 -10.35 23.82 -6.57
CA LEU A 265 -9.07 23.27 -7.04
C LEU A 265 -8.92 23.41 -8.55
N GLU A 266 -9.47 24.49 -9.13
CA GLU A 266 -9.32 24.83 -10.54
C GLU A 266 -7.85 24.71 -10.95
N GLU A 267 -7.67 23.94 -12.02
CA GLU A 267 -6.43 23.57 -12.69
C GLU A 267 -5.26 24.54 -12.46
N ASN A 268 -4.42 24.25 -11.46
CA ASN A 268 -3.03 24.69 -11.48
C ASN A 268 -2.24 23.80 -12.45
N PHE A 269 -2.67 23.69 -13.70
CA PHE A 269 -1.72 23.41 -14.77
C PHE A 269 -0.78 24.62 -14.79
N LYS A 270 0.44 24.44 -14.27
CA LYS A 270 1.59 25.21 -14.75
C LYS A 270 1.83 24.85 -16.22
N SER A 271 0.88 25.14 -17.11
CA SER A 271 1.23 25.43 -18.48
C SER A 271 2.02 26.73 -18.43
N LYS A 272 3.13 26.80 -19.16
CA LYS A 272 3.70 28.08 -19.54
C LYS A 272 2.52 28.95 -20.01
N PHE A 273 2.24 30.05 -19.32
CA PHE A 273 1.25 31.00 -19.79
C PHE A 273 1.66 31.41 -21.20
N HIS A 274 0.94 30.94 -22.21
CA HIS A 274 1.05 31.48 -23.57
C HIS A 274 0.47 32.88 -23.49
N LYS A 275 1.33 33.89 -23.56
CA LYS A 275 0.93 35.28 -23.41
C LYS A 275 0.40 35.77 -24.75
N VAL A 276 -0.79 36.36 -24.75
CA VAL A 276 -1.29 37.12 -25.89
C VAL A 276 -0.65 38.49 -25.87
N PHE A 277 0.01 38.86 -26.97
CA PHE A 277 0.67 40.15 -27.10
C PHE A 277 0.28 40.85 -28.39
N PRO A 278 0.17 42.20 -28.39
CA PRO A 278 0.08 43.06 -27.21
C PRO A 278 -1.30 42.97 -26.53
N ASN A 279 -1.37 43.19 -25.22
CA ASN A 279 -2.61 43.38 -24.48
C ASN A 279 -2.43 44.56 -23.51
N PRO A 280 -3.07 45.73 -23.74
CA PRO A 280 -4.12 46.00 -24.74
C PRO A 280 -3.66 45.91 -26.21
N VAL A 281 -4.54 45.45 -27.09
CA VAL A 281 -4.30 45.32 -28.54
C VAL A 281 -4.93 46.46 -29.32
N LYS A 282 -4.19 46.98 -30.31
CA LYS A 282 -4.74 47.88 -31.33
C LYS A 282 -5.29 47.07 -32.50
N ASP A 283 -4.43 46.59 -33.38
CA ASP A 283 -4.89 46.00 -34.64
C ASP A 283 -4.50 44.54 -34.81
N LEU A 284 -3.37 44.10 -34.24
CA LEU A 284 -2.84 42.76 -34.44
C LEU A 284 -2.65 42.03 -33.11
N ILE A 285 -3.24 40.85 -33.00
CA ILE A 285 -3.02 39.91 -31.90
C ILE A 285 -2.00 38.88 -32.36
N VAL A 286 -0.95 38.65 -31.58
CA VAL A 286 0.08 37.63 -31.81
C VAL A 286 -0.11 36.49 -30.80
N PHE A 287 0.03 35.25 -31.29
CA PHE A 287 -0.17 34.01 -30.54
C PHE A 287 1.08 33.12 -30.66
N GLU A 288 1.36 32.34 -29.63
CA GLU A 288 2.33 31.25 -29.69
C GLU A 288 1.55 29.95 -29.96
N GLU A 289 1.67 29.41 -31.18
CA GLU A 289 1.15 28.11 -31.65
C GLU A 289 -0.33 27.80 -31.33
N ALA A 290 -1.23 28.06 -32.30
CA ALA A 290 -2.64 27.69 -32.22
C ALA A 290 -3.11 27.11 -33.57
N SER A 291 -3.90 26.04 -33.52
CA SER A 291 -4.55 25.43 -34.69
C SER A 291 -5.87 26.11 -35.03
N GLN A 292 -6.60 26.60 -34.02
CA GLN A 292 -7.90 27.27 -34.16
C GLN A 292 -8.08 28.36 -33.10
N PHE A 293 -8.95 29.34 -33.38
CA PHE A 293 -9.39 30.29 -32.38
C PHE A 293 -10.86 30.70 -32.53
N VAL A 294 -11.46 31.10 -31.42
CA VAL A 294 -12.78 31.75 -31.35
C VAL A 294 -12.72 32.94 -30.41
N ILE A 295 -13.22 34.10 -30.85
CA ILE A 295 -13.34 35.31 -30.03
C ILE A 295 -14.80 35.49 -29.66
N TYR A 296 -15.05 35.72 -28.36
CA TYR A 296 -16.34 36.00 -27.79
C TYR A 296 -16.38 37.43 -27.22
N SER A 297 -17.52 38.08 -27.37
CA SER A 297 -17.87 39.24 -26.53
C SER A 297 -18.05 38.80 -25.07
N LEU A 298 -18.05 39.76 -24.13
CA LEU A 298 -18.36 39.48 -22.72
C LEU A 298 -19.78 38.91 -22.50
N MET A 299 -20.68 39.07 -23.46
CA MET A 299 -22.03 38.48 -23.42
C MET A 299 -22.06 37.04 -23.97
N GLY A 300 -20.91 36.46 -24.33
CA GLY A 300 -20.80 35.09 -24.85
C GLY A 300 -21.08 34.93 -26.35
N ASN A 301 -21.38 36.02 -27.08
CA ASN A 301 -21.58 35.95 -28.53
C ASN A 301 -20.24 35.81 -29.26
N VAL A 302 -20.18 34.90 -30.25
CA VAL A 302 -19.02 34.76 -31.15
C VAL A 302 -18.92 35.98 -32.05
N VAL A 303 -17.77 36.67 -32.01
CA VAL A 303 -17.48 37.85 -32.83
C VAL A 303 -16.42 37.60 -33.90
N ALA A 304 -15.61 36.57 -33.75
CA ALA A 304 -14.68 36.09 -34.78
C ALA A 304 -14.29 34.62 -34.53
N LYS A 305 -13.90 33.89 -35.57
CA LYS A 305 -13.32 32.54 -35.47
C LYS A 305 -12.45 32.21 -36.68
N SER A 306 -11.52 31.27 -36.53
CA SER A 306 -10.71 30.72 -37.63
C SER A 306 -10.30 29.28 -37.35
N ASP A 307 -10.33 28.45 -38.40
CA ASP A 307 -10.06 27.00 -38.34
C ASP A 307 -8.73 26.59 -39.03
N ASP A 308 -8.00 27.53 -39.64
CA ASP A 308 -6.68 27.33 -40.27
C ASP A 308 -5.80 28.54 -39.98
N PHE A 309 -4.92 28.43 -38.98
CA PHE A 309 -4.28 29.60 -38.40
C PHE A 309 -2.80 29.41 -38.09
N LYS A 310 -2.00 30.47 -38.33
CA LYS A 310 -0.54 30.37 -38.35
C LYS A 310 0.24 31.19 -37.33
N THR A 311 -0.28 32.25 -36.69
CA THR A 311 0.33 32.98 -35.52
C THR A 311 -0.15 34.43 -35.30
N VAL A 312 -0.87 35.07 -36.24
CA VAL A 312 -1.26 36.50 -36.13
C VAL A 312 -2.68 36.76 -36.65
N TYR A 313 -3.49 37.50 -35.90
CA TYR A 313 -4.89 37.83 -36.23
C TYR A 313 -5.09 39.35 -36.28
N ASP A 314 -5.72 39.83 -37.35
CA ASP A 314 -6.13 41.22 -37.50
C ASP A 314 -7.50 41.46 -36.83
N CYS A 315 -7.47 42.17 -35.71
CA CYS A 315 -8.63 42.57 -34.92
C CYS A 315 -9.05 44.04 -35.14
N SER A 316 -8.56 44.71 -36.18
CA SER A 316 -8.91 46.12 -36.49
C SER A 316 -10.42 46.37 -36.60
N LYS A 317 -11.19 45.34 -36.99
CA LYS A 317 -12.65 45.39 -37.12
C LYS A 317 -13.42 45.21 -35.80
N LEU A 318 -12.76 44.80 -34.72
CA LEU A 318 -13.40 44.71 -33.41
C LEU A 318 -13.58 46.11 -32.81
N SER A 319 -14.74 46.38 -32.23
CA SER A 319 -14.96 47.61 -31.47
C SER A 319 -14.08 47.65 -30.22
N LYS A 320 -13.79 48.85 -29.72
CA LYS A 320 -13.09 49.00 -28.44
C LYS A 320 -13.86 48.27 -27.34
N GLY A 321 -13.16 47.50 -26.51
CA GLY A 321 -13.81 46.68 -25.51
C GLY A 321 -12.99 45.51 -25.02
N THR A 322 -13.61 44.71 -24.17
CA THR A 322 -13.00 43.50 -23.60
C THR A 322 -13.59 42.27 -24.28
N TYR A 323 -12.74 41.30 -24.59
CA TYR A 323 -13.12 40.07 -25.27
C TYR A 323 -12.51 38.85 -24.58
N LEU A 324 -13.14 37.70 -24.78
CA LEU A 324 -12.59 36.39 -24.44
C LEU A 324 -12.12 35.73 -25.72
N LEU A 325 -10.90 35.23 -25.71
CA LEU A 325 -10.26 34.54 -26.81
C LEU A 325 -10.05 33.10 -26.38
N SER A 326 -10.69 32.16 -27.07
CA SER A 326 -10.46 30.73 -26.91
C SER A 326 -9.54 30.25 -28.02
N LEU A 327 -8.45 29.58 -27.65
CA LEU A 327 -7.44 29.02 -28.54
C LEU A 327 -7.46 27.49 -28.40
N THR A 328 -7.39 26.80 -29.52
CA THR A 328 -7.15 25.35 -29.55
C THR A 328 -5.75 25.10 -30.09
N SER A 329 -4.95 24.32 -29.36
CA SER A 329 -3.63 23.86 -29.82
C SER A 329 -3.74 22.66 -30.76
N GLU A 330 -2.66 22.32 -31.47
CA GLU A 330 -2.61 21.11 -32.31
C GLU A 330 -2.87 19.82 -31.50
N SER A 331 -2.49 19.80 -30.22
CA SER A 331 -2.75 18.70 -29.29
C SER A 331 -4.15 18.75 -28.64
N GLN A 332 -5.09 19.54 -29.19
CA GLN A 332 -6.48 19.67 -28.72
C GLN A 332 -6.65 20.26 -27.30
N ASN A 333 -5.63 20.92 -26.76
CA ASN A 333 -5.78 21.69 -25.52
C ASN A 333 -6.48 23.01 -25.80
N LEU A 334 -7.48 23.36 -24.98
CA LEU A 334 -8.23 24.61 -25.05
C LEU A 334 -7.66 25.62 -24.04
N LEU A 335 -7.46 26.86 -24.47
CA LEU A 335 -6.95 27.96 -23.64
C LEU A 335 -7.85 29.18 -23.83
N THR A 336 -8.46 29.68 -22.76
CA THR A 336 -9.26 30.92 -22.80
C THR A 336 -8.53 32.07 -22.12
N ILE A 337 -8.33 33.18 -22.85
CA ILE A 337 -7.61 34.37 -22.39
C ILE A 337 -8.49 35.61 -22.58
N LYS A 338 -8.42 36.53 -21.62
CA LYS A 338 -9.05 37.85 -21.72
C LYS A 338 -8.09 38.85 -22.37
N PHE A 339 -8.56 39.60 -23.37
CA PHE A 339 -7.79 40.72 -23.94
C PHE A 339 -8.65 41.98 -24.09
N ILE A 340 -7.99 43.13 -24.15
CA ILE A 340 -8.60 44.45 -24.31
C ILE A 340 -8.26 45.00 -25.68
N LYS A 341 -9.27 45.30 -26.51
CA LYS A 341 -9.15 46.07 -27.75
C LYS A 341 -9.19 47.56 -27.41
N ASP A 342 -8.06 48.24 -27.61
CA ASP A 342 -7.91 49.70 -27.49
C ASP A 342 -8.34 50.44 -28.77
#